data_AF-A0AA41MBY1-F1
#
_entry.id   AF-A0AA41MBY1-F1
#
_cell.length_a   1.000
_cell.length_b   1.000
_cell.length_c   1.000
_cell.angle_alpha   90.00
_cell.angle_beta   90.00
_cell.angle_gamma   90.00
#
_symmetry.space_group_name_H-M   'P 1'
#
loop_
_entity.id
_entity.type
_entity.pdbx_description
1 polymer ?
#
loop_
_entity_poly.entity_id
_entity_poly.type
_entity_poly.pdbx_seq_one_letter_code
_entity_poly.pdbx_strand_id
1 'polypeptide(L)' 'MYFLLSNLSFLNVCLSTFATPKMIFDFLMEHKTISFEGCMAQIFLLHVFAGGEMMLLVAMAYDRYVAIC' A
#
# COMPACT_ATOMS: atom_id res chain seq x y z
N MET A 1 -4.60 -7.87 -18.05
CA MET A 1 -3.86 -6.58 -18.01
C MET A 1 -4.58 -5.34 -17.42
N TYR A 2 -5.52 -4.64 -18.09
CA TYR A 2 -6.06 -3.34 -17.58
C TYR A 2 -6.76 -3.41 -16.22
N PHE A 3 -7.47 -4.52 -15.96
CA PHE A 3 -8.08 -4.78 -14.66
C PHE A 3 -7.05 -4.79 -13.53
N LEU A 4 -5.91 -5.46 -13.73
CA LEU A 4 -4.82 -5.51 -12.75
C LEU A 4 -4.21 -4.13 -12.51
N LEU A 5 -4.04 -3.32 -13.57
CA LEU A 5 -3.57 -1.93 -13.46
C LEU A 5 -4.55 -1.06 -12.66
N SER A 6 -5.86 -1.23 -12.87
CA SER A 6 -6.87 -0.50 -12.10
C SER A 6 -6.77 -0.85 -10.62
N ASN A 7 -6.62 -2.13 -10.27
CA ASN A 7 -6.44 -2.57 -8.89
C ASN A 7 -5.12 -2.04 -8.28
N LEU A 8 -4.03 -2.04 -9.05
CA LEU A 8 -2.74 -1.48 -8.64
C LEU A 8 -2.87 0.01 -8.31
N SER A 9 -3.52 0.78 -9.20
CA SER A 9 -3.73 2.22 -8.99
C SER A 9 -4.61 2.51 -7.76
N PHE A 10 -5.63 1.69 -7.52
CA PHE A 10 -6.46 1.79 -6.33
C PHE A 10 -5.65 1.55 -5.06
N LEU A 11 -4.85 0.47 -5.00
CA LEU A 11 -3.98 0.20 -3.85
C LEU A 11 -2.98 1.34 -3.61
N ASN A 12 -2.44 1.92 -4.67
CA ASN A 12 -1.46 3.01 -4.58
C ASN A 12 -2.09 4.31 -4.03
N VAL A 13 -3.33 4.62 -4.45
CA VAL A 13 -4.11 5.74 -3.90
C VAL A 13 -4.45 5.50 -2.42
N CYS A 14 -4.86 4.28 -2.05
CA CYS A 14 -5.12 3.92 -0.65
C CYS A 14 -3.85 4.07 0.21
N LEU A 15 -2.72 3.54 -0.26
CA LEU A 15 -1.44 3.61 0.43
C LEU A 15 -0.97 5.06 0.61
N SER A 16 -1.08 5.88 -0.44
CA SER A 16 -0.75 7.31 -0.40
C SER A 16 -1.65 8.08 0.56
N THR A 17 -2.96 7.81 0.51
CA THR A 17 -3.95 8.41 1.42
C THR A 17 -3.69 8.03 2.87
N PHE A 18 -3.05 6.88 3.14
CA PHE A 18 -2.68 6.48 4.48
C PHE A 18 -1.34 7.08 4.94
N ALA A 19 -0.34 7.09 4.04
CA ALA A 19 1.01 7.56 4.34
C ALA A 19 1.09 9.08 4.48
N THR A 20 0.40 9.85 3.62
CA THR A 20 0.44 11.32 3.60
C THR A 20 -0.07 11.97 4.89
N PRO A 21 -1.29 11.66 5.40
CA PRO A 21 -1.76 12.26 6.65
C PRO A 21 -0.93 11.80 7.85
N LYS A 22 -0.38 10.57 7.83
CA LYS A 22 0.54 10.11 8.87
C LYS A 22 1.84 10.92 8.88
N MET A 23 2.41 11.19 7.71
CA MET A 23 3.63 12.00 7.58
C MET A 23 3.40 13.45 7.98
N ILE A 24 2.25 14.02 7.63
CA ILE A 24 1.83 15.37 8.04
C ILE A 24 1.60 15.42 9.56
N PHE A 25 0.93 14.43 10.13
CA PHE A 25 0.69 14.32 11.56
C PHE A 25 2.00 14.16 12.35
N ASP A 26 2.91 13.31 11.88
CA ASP A 26 4.26 13.14 12.46
C ASP A 26 5.11 14.42 12.37
N PHE A 27 4.85 15.30 11.39
CA PHE A 27 5.56 16.57 11.22
C PHE A 27 4.96 17.69 12.09
N LEU A 28 3.63 17.70 12.29
CA LEU A 28 2.91 18.66 13.12
C LEU A 28 2.97 18.33 14.61
N MET A 29 3.05 17.04 14.97
CA MET A 29 3.24 16.62 16.36
C MET A 29 4.71 16.38 16.67
N GLU A 30 5.35 17.37 17.29
CA GLU A 30 6.71 17.28 17.84
C GLU A 30 6.83 16.19 18.94
N HIS A 31 5.70 15.76 19.52
CA HIS A 31 5.58 14.70 20.52
C HIS A 31 4.71 13.53 20.01
N LYS A 32 5.33 12.40 19.67
CA LYS A 32 4.64 11.20 19.18
C LYS A 32 3.86 10.47 20.29
N THR A 33 2.60 10.82 20.50
CA THR A 33 1.69 10.07 21.40
C THR A 33 0.75 9.16 20.61
N ILE A 34 1.31 8.36 19.69
CA ILE A 34 0.53 7.30 19.03
C ILE A 34 0.34 6.16 20.04
N SER A 35 -0.89 5.68 20.23
CA SER A 35 -1.11 4.50 21.08
C SER A 35 -0.43 3.27 20.46
N PHE A 36 -0.04 2.31 21.30
CA PHE A 36 0.56 1.05 20.84
C PHE A 36 -0.34 0.31 19.85
N GLU A 37 -1.66 0.33 20.10
CA GLU A 37 -2.67 -0.25 19.21
C GLU A 37 -2.73 0.47 17.85
N GLY A 38 -2.67 1.80 17.85
CA GLY A 38 -2.63 2.60 16.61
C GLY A 38 -1.37 2.36 15.78
N CYS A 39 -0.21 2.16 16.44
CA CYS A 39 1.03 1.79 15.77
C CYS A 39 0.94 0.41 15.12
N MET A 40 0.44 -0.59 15.85
CA MET A 40 0.27 -1.95 15.34
C MET A 40 -0.71 -2.01 14.16
N ALA A 41 -1.85 -1.31 14.26
CA ALA A 41 -2.80 -1.18 13.16
C ALA A 41 -2.17 -0.53 11.91
N GLN A 42 -1.32 0.49 12.10
CA GLN A 42 -0.62 1.14 10.99
C GLN A 42 0.37 0.21 10.29
N ILE A 43 1.18 -0.53 11.05
CA ILE A 43 2.13 -1.49 10.49
C ILE A 43 1.38 -2.59 9.73
N PHE A 44 0.30 -3.11 10.33
CA PHE A 44 -0.51 -4.15 9.71
C PHE A 44 -1.12 -3.70 8.38
N LEU A 45 -1.79 -2.54 8.36
CA LEU A 45 -2.38 -1.99 7.14
C LEU A 45 -1.31 -1.74 6.07
N LEU A 46 -0.20 -1.10 6.44
CA LEU A 46 0.92 -0.86 5.52
C LEU A 46 1.41 -2.16 4.89
N HIS A 47 1.59 -3.20 5.70
CA HIS A 47 2.09 -4.50 5.23
C HIS A 47 1.09 -5.21 4.31
N VAL A 48 -0.21 -5.14 4.61
CA VAL A 48 -1.27 -5.72 3.77
C VAL A 48 -1.35 -5.00 2.42
N PHE A 49 -1.33 -3.66 2.40
CA PHE A 49 -1.37 -2.89 1.16
C PHE A 49 -0.11 -3.11 0.30
N ALA A 50 1.08 -3.05 0.91
CA ALA A 50 2.35 -3.33 0.22
C ALA A 50 2.43 -4.78 -0.28
N GLY A 51 1.95 -5.74 0.51
CA GLY A 51 1.85 -7.15 0.10
C GLY A 51 0.91 -7.34 -1.09
N GLY A 52 -0.25 -6.68 -1.08
CA GLY A 52 -1.21 -6.71 -2.19
C GLY A 52 -0.62 -6.13 -3.48
N GLU A 53 0.13 -5.02 -3.37
CA GLU A 53 0.83 -4.43 -4.52
C GLU A 53 1.85 -5.41 -5.11
N MET A 54 2.69 -6.04 -4.28
CA MET A 54 3.67 -7.04 -4.73
C MET A 54 2.99 -8.22 -5.45
N MET A 55 1.89 -8.74 -4.90
CA MET A 55 1.15 -9.85 -5.52
C MET A 55 0.55 -9.45 -6.87
N LEU A 56 0.01 -8.23 -7.00
CA LEU A 56 -0.51 -7.73 -8.28
C LEU A 56 0.59 -7.54 -9.32
N LEU A 57 1.77 -7.03 -8.92
CA LEU A 57 2.93 -6.91 -9.81
C LEU A 57 3.38 -8.27 -10.33
N VAL A 58 3.46 -9.27 -9.45
CA VAL A 58 3.79 -10.66 -9.83
C VAL A 58 2.73 -11.22 -10.79
N ALA A 59 1.44 -11.02 -10.50
CA ALA A 59 0.36 -11.46 -11.39
C ALA A 59 0.43 -10.81 -12.77
N MET A 60 0.78 -9.51 -12.86
CA MET A 60 0.98 -8.83 -14.15
C MET A 60 2.21 -9.37 -14.90
N ALA A 61 3.31 -9.68 -14.20
CA ALA A 61 4.48 -10.30 -14.81
C ALA A 61 4.15 -11.71 -15.35
N TYR A 62 3.37 -12.48 -14.59
CA TYR A 62 2.90 -13.80 -15.00
C TYR A 62 1.95 -13.73 -16.21
N ASP A 63 0.98 -12.82 -16.22
CA ASP A 63 0.07 -12.54 -17.36
C ASP A 63 0.87 -12.26 -18.64
N ARG A 64 1.96 -11.49 -18.54
CA ARG A 64 2.86 -11.21 -19.68
C ARG A 64 3.69 -12.40 -20.11
N TYR A 65 4.15 -13.23 -19.18
CA TYR A 65 4.88 -14.46 -19.52
C TYR A 65 3.99 -15.45 -20.28
N VAL A 66 2.78 -15.70 -19.78
CA VAL A 66 1.80 -16.59 -20.41
C VAL A 66 1.32 -16.06 -21.77
N ALA A 67 1.26 -14.75 -21.96
CA ALA A 67 0.90 -14.18 -23.26
C ALA A 67 1.98 -14.36 -24.34
N ILE A 68 3.24 -14.61 -23.94
CA ILE A 68 4.38 -14.79 -24.86
C ILE A 68 4.62 -16.28 -25.15
N CYS A 69 4.43 -17.16 -24.16
CA CYS A 69 4.49 -18.61 -24.33
C CYS A 69 3.29 -19.18 -25.07
#